data_AF-A0A9P5XH89-F1
#
_entry.id   AF-A0A9P5XH89-F1
#
_cell.length_a   1.000
_cell.length_b   1.000
_cell.length_c   1.000
_cell.angle_alpha   90.00
_cell.angle_beta   90.00
_cell.angle_gamma   90.00
#
_symmetry.space_group_name_H-M   'P 1'
#
loop_
_entity.id
_entity.type
_entity.pdbx_description
1 polymer ?
#
loop_
_entity_poly.entity_id
_entity_poly.type
_entity_poly.pdbx_seq_one_letter_code
_entity_poly.pdbx_strand_id
1 'polypeptide(L)'
;MSEIAAIQKQLRIKSGVVRRYEKETLLYRNEVEALGKKLDKFIAEKAEDWDIKNTKRMIEESEKMIIDTKNRMDKATGELKDLVEQVKDRSELAGSEELGNAQQLIEGTA
;
A
#
# COMPACT_ATOMS: atom_id res chain seq x y z
N MET A 1 -27.94 13.88 -7.62
CA MET A 1 -26.61 13.54 -8.17
C MET A 1 -26.80 12.44 -9.20
N SER A 2 -26.13 12.50 -10.35
CA SER A 2 -26.22 11.39 -11.32
C SER A 2 -25.48 10.16 -10.79
N GLU A 3 -25.93 8.98 -11.19
CA GLU A 3 -25.31 7.70 -10.84
C GLU A 3 -23.84 7.65 -11.29
N ILE A 4 -23.53 8.18 -12.48
CA ILE A 4 -22.18 8.25 -13.04
C ILE A 4 -21.23 9.07 -12.17
N ALA A 5 -21.67 10.25 -11.69
CA ALA A 5 -20.86 11.07 -10.80
C ALA A 5 -20.59 10.36 -9.45
N ALA A 6 -21.55 9.55 -8.98
CA ALA A 6 -21.35 8.73 -7.78
C ALA A 6 -20.30 7.62 -8.02
N ILE A 7 -20.34 6.97 -9.18
CA ILE A 7 -19.36 5.94 -9.57
C ILE A 7 -17.95 6.53 -9.70
N GLN A 8 -17.78 7.65 -10.42
CA GLN A 8 -16.50 8.35 -10.53
C GLN A 8 -15.94 8.73 -9.16
N LYS A 9 -16.79 9.24 -8.27
CA LYS A 9 -16.40 9.54 -6.90
C LYS A 9 -15.92 8.29 -6.16
N GLN A 10 -16.59 7.15 -6.31
CA GLN A 10 -16.19 5.88 -5.68
C GLN A 10 -14.86 5.36 -6.24
N LEU A 11 -14.67 5.40 -7.56
CA LEU A 11 -13.40 5.04 -8.22
C LEU A 11 -12.24 5.87 -7.66
N ARG A 12 -12.42 7.19 -7.54
CA ARG A 12 -11.43 8.10 -6.97
C ARG A 12 -11.12 7.77 -5.50
N ILE A 13 -12.14 7.54 -4.68
CA ILE A 13 -11.98 7.21 -3.26
C ILE A 13 -11.22 5.89 -3.09
N LYS A 14 -11.67 4.82 -3.74
CA LYS A 14 -11.05 3.50 -3.62
C LYS A 14 -9.62 3.48 -4.16
N SER A 15 -9.36 4.16 -5.28
CA SER A 15 -8.00 4.36 -5.79
C SER A 15 -7.11 5.11 -4.80
N GLY A 16 -7.64 6.14 -4.14
CA GLY A 16 -6.92 6.88 -3.10
C GLY A 16 -6.57 6.00 -1.88
N VAL A 17 -7.45 5.08 -1.50
CA VAL A 17 -7.20 4.13 -0.40
C VAL A 17 -6.03 3.19 -0.74
N VAL A 18 -6.01 2.62 -1.96
CA VAL A 18 -4.92 1.75 -2.42
C VAL A 18 -3.58 2.51 -2.43
N ARG A 19 -3.54 3.71 -3.02
CA ARG A 19 -2.33 4.57 -3.02
C ARG A 19 -1.84 4.92 -1.62
N ARG A 20 -2.75 5.07 -0.65
CA ARG A 20 -2.37 5.33 0.75
C ARG A 20 -1.64 4.11 1.34
N TYR A 21 -2.19 2.91 1.15
CA TYR A 21 -1.57 1.69 1.64
C TYR A 21 -0.24 1.39 0.95
N GLU A 22 -0.10 1.71 -0.34
CA GLU A 22 1.18 1.60 -1.06
C GLU A 22 2.26 2.46 -0.39
N LYS A 23 1.95 3.74 -0.10
CA LYS A 23 2.87 4.65 0.60
C LYS A 23 3.17 4.19 2.03
N GLU A 24 2.17 3.66 2.74
CA GLU A 24 2.32 3.12 4.09
C GLU A 24 3.25 1.89 4.11
N THR A 25 3.07 0.99 3.14
CA THR A 25 3.94 -0.18 2.94
C THR A 25 5.38 0.24 2.64
N LEU A 26 5.57 1.26 1.78
CA LEU A 26 6.89 1.80 1.46
C LEU A 26 7.57 2.43 2.69
N LEU A 27 6.81 3.14 3.53
CA LEU A 27 7.32 3.72 4.77
C LEU A 27 7.90 2.64 5.69
N TYR A 28 7.16 1.57 5.93
CA TYR A 28 7.63 0.47 6.78
C TYR A 28 8.82 -0.29 6.19
N ARG A 29 8.88 -0.45 4.85
CA ARG A 29 10.06 -1.02 4.17
C ARG A 29 11.31 -0.17 4.39
N ASN A 30 11.20 1.15 4.26
CA ASN A 30 12.31 2.06 4.50
C ASN A 30 12.75 2.05 5.97
N GLU A 31 11.81 1.88 6.90
CA GLU A 31 12.11 1.72 8.32
C GLU A 31 12.91 0.44 8.60
N VAL A 32 12.51 -0.70 8.03
CA VAL A 32 13.26 -1.97 8.13
C VAL A 32 14.68 -1.80 7.57
N GLU A 33 14.85 -1.14 6.42
CA GLU A 33 16.17 -0.88 5.84
C GLU A 33 17.04 0.00 6.75
N ALA A 34 16.46 1.07 7.30
CA ALA A 34 17.17 1.98 8.21
C ALA A 34 17.58 1.29 9.52
N LEU A 35 16.68 0.48 10.10
CA LEU A 35 16.96 -0.32 11.29
C LEU A 35 17.99 -1.42 11.01
N GLY A 36 17.97 -2.03 9.83
CA GLY A 36 18.98 -2.99 9.38
C GLY A 36 20.38 -2.37 9.34
N LYS A 37 20.53 -1.20 8.70
CA LYS A 37 21.79 -0.44 8.69
C LYS A 37 22.26 -0.08 10.11
N LYS A 38 21.32 0.27 10.99
CA LYS A 38 21.61 0.57 12.41
C LYS A 38 22.08 -0.67 13.16
N LEU A 39 21.46 -1.83 12.93
CA LEU A 39 21.83 -3.10 13.53
C LEU A 39 23.23 -3.52 13.10
N ASP A 40 23.55 -3.42 11.80
CA ASP A 40 24.88 -3.73 11.26
C ASP A 40 25.97 -2.88 11.92
N LYS A 41 25.68 -1.57 12.11
CA LYS A 41 26.56 -0.66 12.83
C LYS A 41 26.78 -1.10 14.29
N PHE A 42 25.71 -1.43 15.02
CA PHE A 42 25.82 -1.91 16.40
C PHE A 42 26.63 -3.20 16.52
N ILE A 43 26.50 -4.12 15.56
CA ILE A 43 27.31 -5.35 15.51
C ILE A 43 28.79 -5.01 15.26
N ALA A 44 29.08 -4.14 14.30
CA ALA A 44 30.45 -3.74 13.96
C ALA A 44 31.15 -3.01 15.13
N GLU A 45 30.41 -2.17 15.86
CA GLU A 45 30.91 -1.41 17.01
C GLU A 45 30.94 -2.23 18.31
N LYS A 46 30.49 -3.50 18.29
CA LYS A 46 30.32 -4.35 19.49
C LYS A 46 29.52 -3.63 20.59
N ALA A 47 28.42 -2.99 20.17
CA ALA A 47 27.49 -2.34 21.08
C ALA A 47 26.88 -3.34 22.08
N GLU A 48 26.18 -2.81 23.09
CA GLU A 48 25.62 -3.63 24.14
C GLU A 48 24.56 -4.61 23.60
N ASP A 49 24.50 -5.79 24.24
CA ASP A 49 23.55 -6.86 23.92
C ASP A 49 22.09 -6.35 23.86
N TRP A 50 21.75 -5.39 24.72
CA TRP A 50 20.43 -4.81 24.77
C TRP A 50 20.11 -4.01 23.50
N ASP A 51 21.05 -3.20 23.00
CA ASP A 51 20.85 -2.39 21.78
C ASP A 51 20.63 -3.26 20.55
N ILE A 52 21.41 -4.33 20.42
CA ILE A 52 21.29 -5.31 19.34
C ILE A 52 19.93 -6.02 19.41
N LYS A 53 19.55 -6.54 20.59
CA LYS A 53 18.27 -7.24 20.80
C LYS A 53 17.08 -6.31 20.58
N ASN A 54 17.16 -5.07 21.06
CA ASN A 54 16.09 -4.09 20.91
C ASN A 54 15.90 -3.72 19.43
N THR A 55 16.99 -3.46 18.71
CA THR A 55 16.91 -3.13 17.27
C THR A 55 16.33 -4.29 16.45
N LYS A 56 16.69 -5.54 16.77
CA LYS A 56 16.07 -6.72 16.15
C LYS A 56 14.56 -6.79 16.38
N ARG A 57 14.10 -6.56 17.61
CA ARG A 57 12.66 -6.50 17.92
C ARG A 57 11.94 -5.41 17.13
N MET A 58 12.56 -4.24 16.99
CA MET A 58 11.99 -3.15 16.19
C MET A 58 11.85 -3.54 14.72
N ILE A 59 12.86 -4.22 14.14
CA ILE A 59 12.79 -4.76 12.77
C ILE A 59 11.62 -5.74 12.65
N GLU A 60 11.50 -6.70 13.57
CA GLU A 60 10.41 -7.68 13.55
C GLU A 60 9.01 -7.03 13.62
N GLU A 61 8.84 -5.98 14.43
CA GLU A 61 7.58 -5.23 14.50
C GLU A 61 7.30 -4.45 13.20
N SER A 62 8.31 -3.77 12.62
CA SER A 62 8.14 -3.08 11.33
C SER A 62 7.84 -4.06 10.19
N GLU A 63 8.42 -5.26 10.20
CA GLU A 63 8.11 -6.34 9.24
C GLU A 63 6.65 -6.81 9.36
N LYS A 64 6.15 -6.97 10.59
CA LYS A 64 4.72 -7.28 10.82
C LYS A 64 3.82 -6.19 10.26
N MET A 65 4.21 -4.92 10.38
CA MET A 65 3.46 -3.80 9.80
C MET A 65 3.45 -3.83 8.26
N ILE A 66 4.55 -4.23 7.61
CA ILE A 66 4.57 -4.44 6.15
C ILE A 66 3.54 -5.51 5.75
N ILE A 67 3.45 -6.60 6.49
CA ILE A 67 2.51 -7.69 6.20
C ILE A 67 1.05 -7.22 6.39
N ASP A 68 0.73 -6.57 7.51
CA ASP A 68 -0.62 -6.05 7.78
C ASP A 68 -1.05 -5.02 6.73
N THR A 69 -0.18 -4.05 6.41
CA THR A 69 -0.48 -3.03 5.40
C THR A 69 -0.65 -3.62 4.00
N LYS A 70 0.17 -4.62 3.64
CA LYS A 70 0.01 -5.35 2.37
C LYS A 70 -1.33 -6.08 2.31
N ASN A 71 -1.72 -6.80 3.37
CA ASN A 71 -3.02 -7.49 3.41
C ASN A 71 -4.20 -6.51 3.26
N ARG A 72 -4.11 -5.32 3.87
CA ARG A 72 -5.11 -4.27 3.72
C ARG A 72 -5.12 -3.67 2.31
N MET A 73 -3.94 -3.50 1.72
CA MET A 73 -3.79 -3.07 0.33
C MET A 73 -4.42 -4.06 -0.65
N ASP A 74 -4.17 -5.36 -0.46
CA ASP A 74 -4.71 -6.42 -1.30
C ASP A 74 -6.23 -6.44 -1.24
N LYS A 75 -6.81 -6.30 -0.04
CA LYS A 75 -8.27 -6.15 0.14
C LYS A 75 -8.81 -4.91 -0.57
N ALA A 76 -8.18 -3.75 -0.38
CA ALA A 76 -8.61 -2.51 -1.02
C ALA A 76 -8.50 -2.58 -2.56
N THR A 77 -7.48 -3.27 -3.06
CA THR A 77 -7.27 -3.52 -4.49
C THR A 77 -8.34 -4.45 -5.04
N GLY A 78 -8.72 -5.50 -4.30
CA GLY A 78 -9.85 -6.36 -4.62
C GLY A 78 -11.16 -5.57 -4.75
N GLU A 79 -11.47 -4.73 -3.77
CA GLU A 79 -12.67 -3.87 -3.83
C GLU A 79 -12.65 -2.88 -4.99
N LEU A 80 -11.47 -2.39 -5.38
CA LEU A 80 -11.30 -1.53 -6.56
C LEU A 80 -11.49 -2.32 -7.86
N LYS A 81 -10.93 -3.53 -7.95
CA LYS A 81 -11.12 -4.46 -9.07
C LYS A 81 -12.60 -4.77 -9.29
N ASP A 82 -13.32 -5.11 -8.21
CA ASP A 82 -14.75 -5.42 -8.28
C ASP A 82 -15.55 -4.23 -8.83
N LEU A 83 -15.22 -3.00 -8.40
CA LEU A 83 -15.89 -1.80 -8.90
C LEU A 83 -15.56 -1.55 -10.38
N VAL A 84 -14.29 -1.69 -10.78
CA VAL A 84 -13.88 -1.53 -12.18
C VAL A 84 -14.58 -2.55 -13.07
N GLU A 85 -14.63 -3.82 -12.67
CA GLU A 85 -15.28 -4.90 -13.42
C GLU A 85 -16.78 -4.63 -13.62
N GLN A 86 -17.46 -4.06 -12.62
CA GLN A 86 -18.89 -3.70 -12.71
C GLN A 86 -19.18 -2.55 -13.68
N VAL A 87 -18.19 -1.70 -13.98
CA VAL A 87 -18.43 -0.42 -14.68
C VAL A 87 -17.61 -0.26 -15.96
N LYS A 88 -16.67 -1.16 -16.26
CA LYS A 88 -15.75 -1.07 -17.42
C LYS A 88 -16.46 -1.03 -18.77
N ASP A 89 -17.61 -1.68 -18.90
CA ASP A 89 -18.37 -1.77 -20.15
C ASP A 89 -19.40 -0.64 -20.32
N ARG A 90 -19.48 0.29 -19.34
CA ARG A 90 -20.38 1.44 -19.43
C ARG A 90 -19.76 2.51 -20.32
N SER A 91 -20.39 2.78 -21.46
CA SER A 91 -19.94 3.79 -22.44
C SER A 91 -19.83 5.20 -21.85
N GLU A 92 -20.61 5.51 -20.82
CA GLU A 92 -20.62 6.81 -20.13
C GLU A 92 -19.36 7.05 -19.28
N LEU A 93 -18.65 5.98 -18.92
CA LEU A 93 -17.40 6.02 -18.16
C LEU A 93 -16.17 5.78 -19.05
N ALA A 94 -16.39 5.42 -20.32
CA ALA A 94 -15.33 5.25 -21.30
C ALA A 94 -14.56 6.57 -21.48
N GLY A 95 -13.26 6.54 -21.23
CA GLY A 95 -12.40 7.73 -21.27
C GLY A 95 -12.42 8.59 -20.00
N SER A 96 -13.11 8.19 -18.93
CA SER A 96 -12.99 8.86 -17.64
C SER A 96 -11.60 8.63 -17.04
N GLU A 97 -10.98 9.70 -16.53
CA GLU A 97 -9.68 9.62 -15.86
C GLU A 97 -9.74 8.71 -14.63
N GLU A 98 -10.86 8.70 -13.90
CA GLU A 98 -11.02 7.86 -12.72
C GLU A 98 -10.96 6.36 -13.04
N LEU A 99 -11.59 5.92 -14.13
CA LEU A 99 -11.57 4.53 -14.55
C LEU A 99 -10.18 4.12 -15.05
N GLY A 100 -9.54 4.96 -15.88
CA GLY A 100 -8.19 4.70 -16.38
C GLY A 100 -7.15 4.64 -15.25
N ASN A 101 -7.21 5.58 -14.30
CA ASN A 101 -6.35 5.59 -13.12
C ASN A 101 -6.56 4.36 -12.23
N ALA A 102 -7.81 3.91 -12.06
CA ALA A 102 -8.11 2.71 -11.30
C ALA A 102 -7.53 1.45 -11.97
N GLN A 103 -7.66 1.33 -13.29
CA GLN A 103 -7.10 0.22 -14.07
C GLN A 103 -5.57 0.18 -13.99
N GLN A 104 -4.90 1.31 -14.19
CA GLN A 104 -3.43 1.39 -14.06
C GLN A 104 -2.95 1.01 -12.65
N LEU A 105 -3.67 1.44 -11.61
CA LEU A 105 -3.31 1.12 -10.22
C LEU A 105 -3.48 -0.38 -9.92
N ILE A 106 -4.49 -1.02 -10.52
CA ILE A 106 -4.70 -2.46 -10.43
C ILE A 106 -3.57 -3.24 -11.13
N GLU A 107 -3.15 -2.80 -12.30
CA GLU A 107 -2.06 -3.46 -13.05
C GLU A 107 -0.71 -3.31 -12.35
N GLY A 108 -0.44 -2.15 -11.77
CA GLY A 108 0.80 -1.89 -11.03
C GLY A 108 0.91 -2.58 -9.67
N THR A 109 -0.18 -3.17 -9.17
CA THR A 109 -0.22 -3.90 -7.89
C THR A 109 -0.20 -5.43 -8.04
N ALA A 110 -0.14 -5.95 -9.27
CA ALA A 110 0.01 -7.37 -9.60
C ALA A 110 1.48 -7.81 -9.60
#